data_AF-A0A7X8QIZ0-F1
#
_entry.id   AF-A0A7X8QIZ0-F1
#
_cell.length_a   1.000
_cell.length_b   1.000
_cell.length_c   1.000
_cell.angle_alpha   90.00
_cell.angle_beta   90.00
_cell.angle_gamma   90.00
#
_symmetry.space_group_name_H-M   'P 1'
#
loop_
_entity.id
_entity.type
_entity.pdbx_description
1 polymer ?
#
loop_
_entity_poly.entity_id
_entity_poly.type
_entity_poly.pdbx_seq_one_letter_code
_entity_poly.pdbx_strand_id
1 'polypeptide(L)'
;MIHCDNWVIKYDCRQIKYDHQRLSEIYNKWRCLLSTVYIAQEELDRQRGFSNSVRRLLVSETKFYIYTYGCQLNDNDTEKLKALLLEMGFSETEDPTVADLILMNTCSVRGNADQRFFGNLGIVKTIKEKNPKLIVGVCGCMMKVDEHVEKIRRSYSFVDIIFGTSDIHRLPELLYRRLSGVRRVYDISDDDVIAEGVPMARERRYRALCTIMYGCNNFCSYCIVPYTRGRERSRKKEQVLAEIRDLVADDFSEVLLLGQNVNAYGKDLPAKGGESYSFANLLEDVAKTGMRRIRFMTSHPKDITLELLDVMAAYDNIEQHLHLPLQSGSDRILKEMNRHYTAEHYLDIIKEARLRMPDLAFSTDIIVGFPGETEEDFQATLDVVAAVGFDSAYTFQYSPRVGTPAALEINKVPKEVVTERFNRLLELQNQNALSANQRRVGTRPEVLIEGLADHHEGQLTGRSSDNCLINFTVSNEIFDQLNIERDNYSILGNKLEGAFCKVEITEARMFSVNGKLLELTYIPTTPSC
;
A
#
# COMPACT_ATOMS: atom_id res chain seq x y z
N MET A 1 -34.84 -39.68 -33.83
CA MET A 1 -35.17 -38.77 -34.96
C MET A 1 -34.12 -37.66 -34.96
N ILE A 2 -33.44 -37.44 -36.10
CA ILE A 2 -32.96 -36.14 -36.66
C ILE A 2 -32.16 -35.22 -35.68
N HIS A 3 -30.81 -35.17 -35.78
CA HIS A 3 -29.95 -34.13 -36.45
C HIS A 3 -30.04 -32.72 -35.80
N CYS A 4 -29.01 -31.86 -35.73
CA CYS A 4 -27.78 -31.64 -36.52
C CYS A 4 -26.55 -31.35 -35.60
N ASP A 5 -25.27 -31.20 -36.01
CA ASP A 5 -24.41 -31.77 -37.09
C ASP A 5 -22.92 -31.40 -36.76
N ASN A 6 -22.00 -31.30 -37.74
CA ASN A 6 -20.53 -31.36 -37.57
C ASN A 6 -19.76 -30.01 -37.53
N TRP A 7 -18.65 -29.97 -36.78
CA TRP A 7 -17.36 -29.38 -37.23
C TRP A 7 -16.17 -30.16 -36.64
N VAL A 8 -15.48 -30.96 -37.47
CA VAL A 8 -14.18 -31.60 -37.14
C VAL A 8 -13.12 -31.03 -38.07
N ILE A 9 -12.18 -30.27 -37.53
CA ILE A 9 -11.08 -29.69 -38.31
C ILE A 9 -9.92 -30.68 -38.34
N LYS A 10 -9.71 -31.34 -39.49
CA LYS A 10 -8.43 -32.00 -39.81
C LYS A 10 -7.47 -30.94 -40.35
N TYR A 11 -6.29 -30.82 -39.75
CA TYR A 11 -5.20 -30.04 -40.32
C TYR A 11 -4.43 -30.87 -41.36
N ASP A 12 -4.38 -30.39 -42.60
CA ASP A 12 -3.40 -30.86 -43.60
C ASP A 12 -2.12 -30.02 -43.46
N CYS A 13 -0.97 -30.69 -43.42
CA CYS A 13 0.30 -30.12 -42.99
C CYS A 13 1.10 -29.47 -44.16
N ARG A 14 0.40 -28.98 -45.20
CA ARG A 14 1.01 -28.53 -46.47
C ARG A 14 0.41 -27.25 -47.07
N GLN A 15 0.27 -26.19 -46.27
CA GLN A 15 0.47 -24.79 -46.71
C GLN A 15 0.26 -23.83 -45.52
N ILE A 16 1.32 -23.53 -44.78
CA ILE A 16 1.34 -22.37 -43.87
C ILE A 16 2.23 -21.30 -44.51
N LYS A 17 1.62 -20.43 -45.33
CA LYS A 17 2.20 -19.12 -45.60
C LYS A 17 2.00 -18.29 -44.34
N TYR A 18 3.07 -18.09 -43.57
CA TYR A 18 3.04 -17.21 -42.42
C TYR A 18 2.77 -15.78 -42.88
N ASP A 19 1.60 -15.27 -42.52
CA ASP A 19 1.27 -13.86 -42.66
C ASP A 19 2.13 -13.07 -41.66
N HIS A 20 3.26 -12.54 -42.14
CA HIS A 20 4.18 -11.73 -41.35
C HIS A 20 3.51 -10.48 -40.77
N GLN A 21 2.46 -9.96 -41.40
CA GLN A 21 1.74 -8.79 -40.95
C GLN A 21 0.86 -9.16 -39.74
N ARG A 22 0.10 -10.26 -39.84
CA ARG A 22 -0.70 -10.80 -38.73
C ARG A 22 0.16 -11.35 -37.58
N LEU A 23 1.32 -11.96 -37.87
CA LEU A 23 2.31 -12.30 -36.84
C LEU A 23 2.92 -11.06 -36.20
N SER A 24 3.17 -9.98 -36.95
CA SER A 24 3.64 -8.72 -36.40
C SER A 24 2.57 -8.01 -35.56
N GLU A 25 1.29 -8.07 -35.95
CA GLU A 25 0.17 -7.57 -35.15
C GLU A 25 0.00 -8.37 -33.85
N ILE A 26 0.03 -9.71 -33.93
CA ILE A 26 0.02 -10.57 -32.74
C ILE A 26 1.24 -10.26 -31.89
N TYR A 27 2.45 -10.23 -32.45
CA TYR A 27 3.68 -9.92 -31.72
C TYR A 27 3.63 -8.51 -31.08
N ASN A 28 3.14 -7.48 -31.78
CA ASN A 28 3.00 -6.13 -31.24
C ASN A 28 1.91 -6.08 -30.15
N LYS A 29 0.81 -6.82 -30.29
CA LYS A 29 -0.24 -6.93 -29.26
C LYS A 29 0.28 -7.68 -28.02
N TRP A 30 1.06 -8.73 -28.20
CA TRP A 30 1.78 -9.43 -27.13
C TRP A 30 2.90 -8.58 -26.51
N ARG A 31 3.57 -7.73 -27.29
CA ARG A 31 4.60 -6.80 -26.81
C ARG A 31 3.98 -5.66 -26.00
N CYS A 32 2.83 -5.13 -26.42
CA CYS A 32 2.03 -4.20 -25.61
C CYS A 32 1.51 -4.85 -24.32
N LEU A 33 1.15 -6.14 -24.33
CA LEU A 33 0.81 -6.92 -23.14
C LEU A 33 2.00 -7.20 -22.19
N LEU A 34 3.23 -6.87 -22.62
CA LEU A 34 4.48 -7.05 -21.87
C LEU A 34 5.22 -5.74 -21.58
N SER A 35 4.77 -4.60 -22.12
CA SER A 35 5.40 -3.30 -21.91
C SER A 35 4.50 -2.41 -21.05
N THR A 36 5.04 -1.91 -19.93
CA THR A 36 4.36 -0.95 -19.07
C THR A 36 3.84 0.26 -19.86
N VAL A 37 2.52 0.44 -19.88
CA VAL A 37 1.83 1.50 -20.61
C VAL A 37 1.83 2.78 -19.76
N TYR A 38 2.45 3.83 -20.28
CA TYR A 38 2.43 5.16 -19.69
C TYR A 38 1.32 5.99 -20.35
N ILE A 39 0.58 6.78 -19.56
CA ILE A 39 -0.33 7.79 -20.09
C ILE A 39 0.48 8.85 -20.86
N ALA A 40 -0.01 9.20 -22.05
CA ALA A 40 0.61 10.21 -22.91
C ALA A 40 0.38 11.63 -22.35
N GLN A 41 1.31 12.54 -22.60
CA GLN A 41 1.24 13.91 -22.07
C GLN A 41 -0.01 14.65 -22.59
N GLU A 42 -0.41 14.36 -23.83
CA GLU A 42 -1.62 14.90 -24.46
C GLU A 42 -2.91 14.54 -23.72
N GLU A 43 -2.97 13.35 -23.10
CA GLU A 43 -4.13 12.95 -22.29
C GLU A 43 -4.12 13.65 -20.93
N LEU A 44 -2.95 13.85 -20.30
CA LEU A 44 -2.85 14.67 -19.08
C LEU A 44 -3.27 16.12 -19.34
N ASP A 45 -2.88 16.69 -20.48
CA ASP A 45 -3.27 18.04 -20.89
C ASP A 45 -4.77 18.13 -21.23
N ARG A 46 -5.35 17.06 -21.79
CA ARG A 46 -6.82 16.92 -21.96
C ARG A 46 -7.53 16.89 -20.61
N GLN A 47 -7.01 16.17 -19.61
CA GLN A 47 -7.57 16.16 -18.25
C GLN A 47 -7.43 17.52 -17.54
N ARG A 48 -6.33 18.27 -17.74
CA ARG A 48 -6.20 19.68 -17.32
C ARG A 48 -7.26 20.59 -17.99
N GLY A 49 -7.58 20.33 -19.25
CA GLY A 49 -8.69 20.98 -19.97
C GLY A 49 -10.06 20.71 -19.32
N PHE A 50 -10.31 19.47 -18.91
CA PHE A 50 -11.51 19.13 -18.12
C PHE A 50 -11.49 19.77 -16.73
N SER A 51 -10.35 19.82 -16.02
CA SER A 51 -10.26 20.47 -14.70
C SER A 51 -10.67 21.95 -14.76
N ASN A 52 -10.20 22.68 -15.77
CA ASN A 52 -10.63 24.06 -16.04
C ASN A 52 -12.12 24.18 -16.39
N SER A 53 -12.69 23.15 -17.02
CA SER A 53 -14.10 23.12 -17.40
C SER A 53 -15.00 22.84 -16.18
N VAL A 54 -14.59 21.91 -15.31
CA VAL A 54 -15.22 21.68 -13.99
C VAL A 54 -15.19 22.97 -13.16
N ARG A 55 -14.02 23.61 -13.02
CA ARG A 55 -13.87 24.87 -12.27
C ARG A 55 -14.83 25.98 -12.70
N ARG A 56 -15.21 26.04 -13.99
CA ARG A 56 -16.21 26.99 -14.52
C ARG A 56 -17.67 26.60 -14.27
N LEU A 57 -17.93 25.32 -14.03
CA LEU A 57 -19.27 24.79 -13.68
C LEU A 57 -19.54 24.82 -12.18
N LEU A 58 -18.49 24.85 -11.34
CA LEU A 58 -18.64 25.06 -9.90
C LEU A 58 -19.18 26.48 -9.64
N VAL A 59 -20.21 26.56 -8.81
CA VAL A 59 -20.85 27.82 -8.41
C VAL A 59 -20.71 27.98 -6.91
N SER A 60 -19.99 29.03 -6.49
CA SER A 60 -19.56 29.26 -5.10
C SER A 60 -18.66 28.16 -4.51
N GLU A 61 -18.32 28.28 -3.23
CA GLU A 61 -17.42 27.35 -2.53
C GLU A 61 -18.04 25.94 -2.50
N THR A 62 -17.52 25.03 -3.34
CA THR A 62 -18.04 23.67 -3.49
C THR A 62 -17.17 22.71 -2.68
N LYS A 63 -17.77 21.96 -1.74
CA LYS A 63 -17.00 21.17 -0.76
C LYS A 63 -16.88 19.70 -1.13
N PHE A 64 -15.73 19.08 -0.85
CA PHE A 64 -15.51 17.65 -1.03
C PHE A 64 -15.10 16.95 0.26
N TYR A 65 -15.52 15.70 0.41
CA TYR A 65 -15.09 14.79 1.47
C TYR A 65 -14.65 13.46 0.84
N ILE A 66 -13.55 12.87 1.31
CA ILE A 66 -13.08 11.55 0.86
C ILE A 66 -13.10 10.55 2.01
N TYR A 67 -13.89 9.49 1.88
CA TYR A 67 -13.74 8.29 2.71
C TYR A 67 -12.64 7.40 2.13
N THR A 68 -11.46 7.42 2.74
CA THR A 68 -10.38 6.48 2.44
C THR A 68 -10.58 5.18 3.22
N TYR A 69 -10.57 4.05 2.53
CA TYR A 69 -10.53 2.71 3.14
C TYR A 69 -9.37 1.93 2.55
N GLY A 70 -8.61 1.23 3.41
CA GLY A 70 -7.69 0.20 2.95
C GLY A 70 -6.30 0.26 3.56
N CYS A 71 -5.31 0.47 2.71
CA CYS A 71 -3.88 0.47 3.01
C CYS A 71 -3.21 1.73 2.44
N GLN A 72 -1.89 1.84 2.65
CA GLN A 72 -1.04 2.96 2.24
C GLN A 72 -1.15 3.32 0.74
N LEU A 73 -1.49 2.35 -0.13
CA LEU A 73 -1.78 2.61 -1.53
C LEU A 73 -3.09 3.37 -1.74
N ASN A 74 -4.14 3.07 -0.95
CA ASN A 74 -5.37 3.85 -0.95
C ASN A 74 -5.12 5.26 -0.39
N ASP A 75 -4.28 5.41 0.63
CA ASP A 75 -3.92 6.71 1.20
C ASP A 75 -3.19 7.59 0.15
N ASN A 76 -2.17 7.03 -0.51
CA ASN A 76 -1.48 7.63 -1.67
C ASN A 76 -2.41 7.95 -2.86
N ASP A 77 -3.37 7.07 -3.15
CA ASP A 77 -4.39 7.34 -4.17
C ASP A 77 -5.32 8.49 -3.74
N THR A 78 -5.62 8.62 -2.45
CA THR A 78 -6.37 9.76 -1.90
C THR A 78 -5.57 11.06 -2.02
N GLU A 79 -4.25 11.09 -1.78
CA GLU A 79 -3.42 12.30 -2.01
C GLU A 79 -3.57 12.83 -3.46
N LYS A 80 -3.64 11.94 -4.44
CA LYS A 80 -3.89 12.28 -5.86
C LYS A 80 -5.32 12.79 -6.10
N LEU A 81 -6.31 12.12 -5.52
CA LEU A 81 -7.72 12.52 -5.62
C LEU A 81 -7.94 13.91 -5.01
N LYS A 82 -7.38 14.18 -3.81
CA LYS A 82 -7.43 15.50 -3.15
C LYS A 82 -6.82 16.58 -4.05
N ALA A 83 -5.61 16.38 -4.57
CA ALA A 83 -4.96 17.36 -5.45
C ALA A 83 -5.77 17.69 -6.71
N LEU A 84 -6.30 16.67 -7.40
CA LEU A 84 -7.14 16.89 -8.59
C LEU A 84 -8.40 17.69 -8.25
N LEU A 85 -9.02 17.47 -7.09
CA LEU A 85 -10.19 18.23 -6.62
C LEU A 85 -9.85 19.68 -6.26
N LEU A 86 -8.73 19.90 -5.58
CA LEU A 86 -8.22 21.25 -5.29
C LEU A 86 -7.88 22.01 -6.58
N GLU A 87 -7.24 21.37 -7.57
CA GLU A 87 -7.03 21.96 -8.89
C GLU A 87 -8.35 22.25 -9.63
N MET A 88 -9.38 21.42 -9.45
CA MET A 88 -10.72 21.70 -9.97
C MET A 88 -11.46 22.83 -9.25
N GLY A 89 -10.95 23.32 -8.12
CA GLY A 89 -11.52 24.42 -7.35
C GLY A 89 -12.55 24.01 -6.29
N PHE A 90 -12.56 22.74 -5.88
CA PHE A 90 -13.26 22.33 -4.67
C PHE A 90 -12.43 22.67 -3.41
N SER A 91 -13.08 22.86 -2.26
CA SER A 91 -12.41 22.89 -0.94
C SER A 91 -12.67 21.61 -0.13
N GLU A 92 -11.71 21.16 0.67
CA GLU A 92 -11.88 20.00 1.54
C GLU A 92 -12.77 20.35 2.75
N THR A 93 -13.54 19.38 3.25
CA THR A 93 -14.27 19.49 4.52
C THR A 93 -14.09 18.25 5.38
N GLU A 94 -14.04 18.43 6.69
CA GLU A 94 -14.03 17.34 7.68
C GLU A 94 -15.44 16.82 8.01
N ASP A 95 -16.50 17.55 7.62
CA ASP A 95 -17.89 17.12 7.82
C ASP A 95 -18.50 16.63 6.49
N PRO A 96 -18.76 15.32 6.33
CA PRO A 96 -19.35 14.78 5.11
C PRO A 96 -20.79 15.25 4.87
N THR A 97 -21.48 15.81 5.89
CA THR A 97 -22.87 16.26 5.77
C THR A 97 -23.02 17.62 5.07
N VAL A 98 -21.94 18.42 5.01
CA VAL A 98 -21.88 19.70 4.29
C VAL A 98 -21.13 19.61 2.96
N ALA A 99 -20.75 18.40 2.52
CA ALA A 99 -20.08 18.18 1.25
C ALA A 99 -21.06 18.21 0.05
N ASP A 100 -20.58 18.75 -1.08
CA ASP A 100 -21.22 18.69 -2.40
C ASP A 100 -20.70 17.51 -3.24
N LEU A 101 -19.54 16.95 -2.88
CA LEU A 101 -18.96 15.74 -3.44
C LEU A 101 -18.48 14.83 -2.31
N ILE A 102 -18.97 13.58 -2.27
CA ILE A 102 -18.38 12.51 -1.47
C ILE A 102 -17.73 11.50 -2.41
N LEU A 103 -16.43 11.25 -2.22
CA LEU A 103 -15.73 10.13 -2.84
C LEU A 103 -15.49 9.01 -1.81
N MET A 104 -15.67 7.76 -2.22
CA MET A 104 -15.31 6.58 -1.44
C MET A 104 -14.17 5.84 -2.15
N ASN A 105 -12.95 5.92 -1.61
CA ASN A 105 -11.77 5.22 -2.10
C ASN A 105 -11.68 3.85 -1.42
N THR A 106 -11.97 2.78 -2.16
CA THR A 106 -12.23 1.45 -1.62
C THR A 106 -11.06 0.47 -1.74
N CYS A 107 -11.09 -0.58 -0.93
CA CYS A 107 -10.02 -1.57 -0.82
C CYS A 107 -10.58 -2.99 -0.71
N SER A 108 -10.12 -3.91 -1.55
CA SER A 108 -10.58 -5.30 -1.60
C SER A 108 -9.70 -6.28 -0.78
N VAL A 109 -8.56 -5.83 -0.23
CA VAL A 109 -7.58 -6.74 0.41
C VAL A 109 -7.80 -6.99 1.90
N ARG A 110 -8.46 -6.08 2.65
CA ARG A 110 -8.66 -6.22 4.11
C ARG A 110 -9.94 -6.98 4.46
N GLY A 111 -9.91 -7.78 5.53
CA GLY A 111 -11.09 -8.54 6.01
C GLY A 111 -12.28 -7.63 6.29
N ASN A 112 -13.49 -8.07 5.90
CA ASN A 112 -14.75 -7.32 6.04
C ASN A 112 -14.77 -5.92 5.38
N ALA A 113 -13.83 -5.60 4.48
CA ALA A 113 -13.80 -4.31 3.79
C ALA A 113 -15.10 -4.07 3.02
N ASP A 114 -15.60 -5.06 2.27
CA ASP A 114 -16.83 -5.00 1.49
C ASP A 114 -18.03 -4.66 2.38
N GLN A 115 -18.15 -5.32 3.55
CA GLN A 115 -19.23 -5.06 4.52
C GLN A 115 -19.16 -3.63 5.06
N ARG A 116 -17.97 -3.15 5.42
CA ARG A 116 -17.75 -1.76 5.88
C ARG A 116 -18.11 -0.75 4.78
N PHE A 117 -17.67 -1.00 3.55
CA PHE A 117 -17.98 -0.15 2.40
C PHE A 117 -19.49 -0.09 2.14
N PHE A 118 -20.17 -1.23 1.97
CA PHE A 118 -21.61 -1.26 1.69
C PHE A 118 -22.46 -0.74 2.85
N GLY A 119 -21.99 -0.86 4.09
CA GLY A 119 -22.60 -0.23 5.28
C GLY A 119 -22.49 1.29 5.25
N ASN A 120 -21.28 1.83 5.05
CA ASN A 120 -21.04 3.27 4.97
C ASN A 120 -21.70 3.92 3.75
N LEU A 121 -21.82 3.19 2.63
CA LEU A 121 -22.57 3.63 1.46
C LEU A 121 -24.07 3.85 1.81
N GLY A 122 -24.61 3.08 2.77
CA GLY A 122 -25.93 3.33 3.36
C GLY A 122 -26.02 4.63 4.17
N ILE A 123 -24.95 5.08 4.82
CA ILE A 123 -24.90 6.38 5.51
C ILE A 123 -24.89 7.51 4.48
N VAL A 124 -24.07 7.40 3.43
CA VAL A 124 -24.00 8.38 2.32
C VAL A 124 -25.35 8.53 1.61
N LYS A 125 -26.15 7.45 1.50
CA LYS A 125 -27.53 7.52 1.00
C LYS A 125 -28.38 8.51 1.79
N THR A 126 -28.33 8.47 3.12
CA THR A 126 -29.09 9.37 4.01
C THR A 126 -28.62 10.83 3.88
N ILE A 127 -27.34 11.08 3.59
CA ILE A 127 -26.83 12.43 3.29
C ILE A 127 -27.37 12.91 1.94
N LYS A 128 -27.31 12.08 0.89
CA LYS A 128 -27.85 12.35 -0.46
C LYS A 128 -29.37 12.56 -0.47
N GLU A 129 -30.11 11.92 0.44
CA GLU A 129 -31.55 12.14 0.62
C GLU A 129 -31.85 13.54 1.19
N LYS A 130 -30.97 14.10 2.03
CA LYS A 130 -31.06 15.47 2.56
C LYS A 130 -30.52 16.52 1.58
N ASN A 131 -29.45 16.20 0.85
CA ASN A 131 -28.89 17.02 -0.22
C ASN A 131 -28.94 16.27 -1.57
N PRO A 132 -30.03 16.39 -2.36
CA PRO A 132 -30.15 15.71 -3.65
C PRO A 132 -29.08 16.13 -4.68
N LYS A 133 -28.39 17.26 -4.48
CA LYS A 133 -27.33 17.77 -5.37
C LYS A 133 -25.96 17.10 -5.12
N LEU A 134 -25.69 16.62 -3.90
CA LEU A 134 -24.45 15.94 -3.51
C LEU A 134 -24.06 14.90 -4.58
N ILE A 135 -22.88 15.00 -5.17
CA ILE A 135 -22.35 13.98 -6.08
C ILE A 135 -21.72 12.86 -5.25
N VAL A 136 -22.06 11.60 -5.54
CA VAL A 136 -21.46 10.43 -4.87
C VAL A 136 -20.60 9.63 -5.85
N GLY A 137 -19.29 9.61 -5.63
CA GLY A 137 -18.34 8.80 -6.40
C GLY A 137 -17.78 7.62 -5.62
N VAL A 138 -17.53 6.50 -6.28
CA VAL A 138 -16.83 5.34 -5.71
C VAL A 138 -15.67 4.93 -6.62
N CYS A 139 -14.51 4.68 -6.02
CA CYS A 139 -13.28 4.31 -6.72
C CYS A 139 -12.46 3.30 -5.91
N GLY A 140 -11.26 2.95 -6.37
CA GLY A 140 -10.36 2.02 -5.69
C GLY A 140 -10.62 0.55 -6.04
N CYS A 141 -9.95 -0.36 -5.33
CA CYS A 141 -9.78 -1.75 -5.77
C CYS A 141 -11.09 -2.54 -5.92
N MET A 142 -12.15 -2.22 -5.15
CA MET A 142 -13.43 -2.92 -5.30
C MET A 142 -14.11 -2.63 -6.64
N MET A 143 -13.82 -1.48 -7.27
CA MET A 143 -14.46 -1.11 -8.54
C MET A 143 -13.87 -1.85 -9.75
N LYS A 144 -12.78 -2.62 -9.55
CA LYS A 144 -12.25 -3.60 -10.52
C LYS A 144 -12.77 -5.03 -10.22
N VAL A 145 -13.81 -5.18 -9.40
CA VAL A 145 -14.51 -6.46 -9.14
C VAL A 145 -15.95 -6.36 -9.64
N ASP A 146 -16.27 -7.05 -10.74
CA ASP A 146 -17.55 -6.92 -11.45
C ASP A 146 -18.78 -7.12 -10.55
N GLU A 147 -18.75 -8.08 -9.63
CA GLU A 147 -19.87 -8.34 -8.72
C GLU A 147 -20.20 -7.12 -7.85
N HIS A 148 -19.18 -6.39 -7.38
CA HIS A 148 -19.38 -5.18 -6.57
C HIS A 148 -19.95 -4.04 -7.41
N VAL A 149 -19.44 -3.86 -8.63
CA VAL A 149 -19.93 -2.83 -9.58
C VAL A 149 -21.39 -3.12 -9.96
N GLU A 150 -21.73 -4.38 -10.23
CA GLU A 150 -23.09 -4.80 -10.57
C GLU A 150 -24.06 -4.67 -9.38
N LYS A 151 -23.59 -4.99 -8.16
CA LYS A 151 -24.35 -4.72 -6.93
C LYS A 151 -24.61 -3.22 -6.74
N ILE A 152 -23.65 -2.34 -7.04
CA ILE A 152 -23.87 -0.88 -7.02
C ILE A 152 -24.89 -0.46 -8.09
N ARG A 153 -24.75 -0.96 -9.33
CA ARG A 153 -25.69 -0.69 -10.43
C ARG A 153 -27.14 -1.03 -10.08
N ARG A 154 -27.36 -2.17 -9.40
CA ARG A 154 -28.69 -2.67 -9.01
C ARG A 154 -29.25 -2.02 -7.75
N SER A 155 -28.47 -1.95 -6.67
CA SER A 155 -28.97 -1.64 -5.32
C SER A 155 -28.64 -0.23 -4.82
N TYR A 156 -27.66 0.45 -5.43
CA TYR A 156 -27.15 1.75 -4.98
C TYR A 156 -27.18 2.78 -6.12
N SER A 157 -28.36 2.92 -6.75
CA SER A 157 -28.59 3.76 -7.93
C SER A 157 -28.43 5.28 -7.72
N PHE A 158 -28.12 5.72 -6.50
CA PHE A 158 -27.78 7.08 -6.13
C PHE A 158 -26.27 7.39 -6.28
N VAL A 159 -25.42 6.37 -6.52
CA VAL A 159 -24.03 6.58 -6.91
C VAL A 159 -23.98 7.22 -8.29
N ASP A 160 -23.30 8.36 -8.38
CA ASP A 160 -23.22 9.20 -9.58
C ASP A 160 -22.00 8.84 -10.45
N ILE A 161 -20.88 8.43 -9.85
CA ILE A 161 -19.61 8.17 -10.56
C ILE A 161 -18.96 6.87 -10.06
N ILE A 162 -18.44 6.03 -10.97
CA ILE A 162 -17.62 4.85 -10.65
C ILE A 162 -16.42 4.78 -11.60
N PHE A 163 -15.22 4.58 -11.05
CA PHE A 163 -13.98 4.39 -11.82
C PHE A 163 -12.97 3.47 -11.12
N GLY A 164 -12.02 2.92 -11.89
CA GLY A 164 -11.02 1.97 -11.41
C GLY A 164 -9.81 2.61 -10.73
N THR A 165 -8.91 1.77 -10.23
CA THR A 165 -7.63 2.20 -9.61
C THR A 165 -6.67 2.86 -10.60
N SER A 166 -6.72 2.47 -11.86
CA SER A 166 -5.89 3.01 -12.95
C SER A 166 -6.44 4.34 -13.50
N ASP A 167 -7.71 4.64 -13.22
CA ASP A 167 -8.48 5.76 -13.80
C ASP A 167 -8.42 7.07 -13.00
N ILE A 168 -7.65 7.15 -11.91
CA ILE A 168 -7.61 8.34 -11.02
C ILE A 168 -7.36 9.64 -11.80
N HIS A 169 -6.45 9.61 -12.77
CA HIS A 169 -6.11 10.74 -13.64
C HIS A 169 -7.31 11.25 -14.48
N ARG A 170 -8.35 10.43 -14.71
CA ARG A 170 -9.56 10.75 -15.48
C ARG A 170 -10.67 11.38 -14.64
N LEU A 171 -10.50 11.50 -13.32
CA LEU A 171 -11.51 12.13 -12.44
C LEU A 171 -12.04 13.48 -12.97
N PRO A 172 -11.22 14.39 -13.55
CA PRO A 172 -11.72 15.64 -14.14
C PRO A 172 -12.74 15.43 -15.27
N GLU A 173 -12.47 14.52 -16.23
CA GLU A 173 -13.42 14.16 -17.28
C GLU A 173 -14.71 13.55 -16.72
N LEU A 174 -14.60 12.68 -15.72
CA LEU A 174 -15.74 12.00 -15.10
C LEU A 174 -16.67 12.98 -14.37
N LEU A 175 -16.09 13.91 -13.59
CA LEU A 175 -16.82 15.00 -12.94
C LEU A 175 -17.43 15.96 -13.96
N TYR A 176 -16.68 16.35 -15.00
CA TYR A 176 -17.19 17.22 -16.07
C TYR A 176 -18.42 16.61 -16.74
N ARG A 177 -18.38 15.32 -17.10
CA ARG A 177 -19.53 14.59 -17.67
C ARG A 177 -20.72 14.58 -16.71
N ARG A 178 -20.48 14.34 -15.41
CA ARG A 178 -21.54 14.31 -14.39
C ARG A 178 -22.19 15.68 -14.18
N LEU A 179 -21.39 16.74 -14.12
CA LEU A 179 -21.87 18.13 -13.99
C LEU A 179 -22.59 18.62 -15.25
N SER A 180 -22.15 18.18 -16.43
CA SER A 180 -22.76 18.49 -17.74
C SER A 180 -24.03 17.68 -18.05
N GLY A 181 -24.64 17.04 -17.05
CA GLY A 181 -25.96 16.42 -17.15
C GLY A 181 -26.01 14.90 -17.35
N VAL A 182 -24.87 14.20 -17.49
CA VAL A 182 -24.86 12.73 -17.53
C VAL A 182 -25.21 12.18 -16.16
N ARG A 183 -26.40 11.58 -15.98
CA ARG A 183 -26.92 11.18 -14.65
C ARG A 183 -25.99 10.22 -13.87
N ARG A 184 -25.34 9.27 -14.56
CA ARG A 184 -24.41 8.30 -13.97
C ARG A 184 -23.23 8.07 -14.91
N VAL A 185 -22.01 8.17 -14.39
CA VAL A 185 -20.76 8.00 -15.14
C VAL A 185 -20.02 6.80 -14.58
N TYR A 186 -20.33 5.61 -15.09
CA TYR A 186 -19.68 4.36 -14.70
C TYR A 186 -18.68 3.97 -15.78
N ASP A 187 -17.41 4.27 -15.54
CA ASP A 187 -16.34 4.25 -16.53
C ASP A 187 -15.06 3.72 -15.84
N ILE A 188 -14.93 2.40 -15.87
CA ILE A 188 -13.80 1.65 -15.30
C ILE A 188 -13.02 1.14 -16.51
N SER A 189 -11.74 1.50 -16.64
CA SER A 189 -10.93 0.99 -17.74
C SER A 189 -10.42 -0.43 -17.43
N ASP A 190 -10.40 -1.26 -18.47
CA ASP A 190 -9.66 -2.52 -18.49
C ASP A 190 -8.15 -2.27 -18.53
N ASP A 191 -7.71 -1.12 -19.03
CA ASP A 191 -6.30 -0.77 -19.14
C ASP A 191 -5.64 -0.54 -17.78
N ASP A 192 -4.47 -1.15 -17.59
CA ASP A 192 -3.63 -0.96 -16.43
C ASP A 192 -2.40 -0.11 -16.80
N VAL A 193 -2.49 1.19 -16.49
CA VAL A 193 -1.55 2.24 -16.92
C VAL A 193 -0.73 2.81 -15.76
N ILE A 194 0.35 3.53 -16.09
CA ILE A 194 1.02 4.47 -15.17
C ILE A 194 0.77 5.89 -15.66
N ALA A 195 0.15 6.72 -14.82
CA ALA A 195 0.04 8.16 -15.02
C ALA A 195 1.12 8.86 -14.18
N GLU A 196 2.21 9.27 -14.83
CA GLU A 196 3.22 10.15 -14.23
C GLU A 196 2.72 11.61 -14.24
N GLY A 197 3.24 12.47 -13.37
CA GLY A 197 2.89 13.90 -13.35
C GLY A 197 1.45 14.22 -12.90
N VAL A 198 0.73 13.25 -12.31
CA VAL A 198 -0.53 13.50 -11.58
C VAL A 198 -0.19 14.26 -10.29
N PRO A 199 -0.84 15.38 -9.98
CA PRO A 199 -0.53 16.17 -8.79
C PRO A 199 -0.88 15.40 -7.50
N MET A 200 -0.22 15.73 -6.39
CA MET A 200 -0.41 15.06 -5.10
C MET A 200 -0.51 16.09 -3.96
N ALA A 201 -1.56 15.99 -3.15
CA ALA A 201 -1.76 16.79 -1.95
C ALA A 201 -1.33 15.94 -0.77
N ARG A 202 -0.09 16.13 -0.32
CA ARG A 202 0.54 15.31 0.72
C ARG A 202 -0.18 15.50 2.05
N GLU A 203 -0.57 14.40 2.69
CA GLU A 203 -1.35 14.44 3.94
C GLU A 203 -0.46 14.64 5.17
N ARG A 204 0.78 14.14 5.14
CA ARG A 204 1.79 14.35 6.19
C ARG A 204 2.89 15.29 5.71
N ARG A 205 3.37 16.14 6.62
CA ARG A 205 4.40 17.17 6.34
C ARG A 205 5.82 16.61 6.24
N TYR A 206 6.06 15.44 6.84
CA TYR A 206 7.39 14.88 7.04
C TYR A 206 7.60 13.50 6.38
N ARG A 207 6.52 12.80 6.06
CA ARG A 207 6.51 11.43 5.51
C ARG A 207 5.77 11.42 4.18
N ALA A 208 6.47 11.07 3.11
CA ALA A 208 5.89 10.92 1.79
C ALA A 208 5.63 9.45 1.42
N LEU A 209 4.54 9.22 0.69
CA LEU A 209 4.25 7.94 0.07
C LEU A 209 4.66 8.01 -1.41
N CYS A 210 5.69 7.26 -1.80
CA CYS A 210 6.19 7.24 -3.18
C CYS A 210 5.91 5.87 -3.81
N THR A 211 4.88 5.78 -4.64
CA THR A 211 4.61 4.54 -5.38
C THR A 211 5.70 4.31 -6.43
N ILE A 212 6.46 3.21 -6.36
CA ILE A 212 7.53 2.88 -7.33
C ILE A 212 7.08 1.88 -8.40
N MET A 213 6.05 1.08 -8.11
CA MET A 213 5.48 0.11 -9.04
C MET A 213 4.01 -0.20 -8.73
N TYR A 214 3.32 -0.78 -9.70
CA TYR A 214 1.91 -1.13 -9.62
C TYR A 214 1.68 -2.60 -10.00
N GLY A 215 0.69 -3.24 -9.38
CA GLY A 215 0.25 -4.60 -9.67
C GLY A 215 1.19 -5.69 -9.16
N CYS A 216 0.83 -6.96 -9.41
CA CYS A 216 1.51 -8.12 -8.84
C CYS A 216 1.37 -9.35 -9.75
N ASN A 217 2.47 -10.04 -10.09
CA ASN A 217 2.46 -11.26 -10.92
C ASN A 217 2.53 -12.55 -10.09
N ASN A 218 2.37 -12.49 -8.76
CA ASN A 218 2.46 -13.68 -7.91
C ASN A 218 1.25 -14.61 -8.00
N PHE A 219 0.05 -14.08 -8.28
CA PHE A 219 -1.20 -14.86 -8.33
C PHE A 219 -1.36 -15.85 -7.16
N CYS A 220 -1.03 -15.41 -5.93
CA CYS A 220 -1.27 -16.21 -4.73
C CYS A 220 -2.77 -16.52 -4.62
N SER A 221 -3.14 -17.76 -4.32
CA SER A 221 -4.50 -18.27 -4.53
C SER A 221 -5.58 -17.59 -3.67
N TYR A 222 -5.18 -16.87 -2.59
CA TYR A 222 -6.06 -16.06 -1.74
C TYR A 222 -6.08 -14.56 -2.10
N CYS A 223 -5.26 -14.11 -3.05
CA CYS A 223 -4.96 -12.69 -3.26
C CYS A 223 -5.70 -12.10 -4.47
N ILE A 224 -6.53 -11.08 -4.22
CA ILE A 224 -7.32 -10.38 -5.25
C ILE A 224 -6.54 -9.28 -6.00
N VAL A 225 -5.32 -8.97 -5.55
CA VAL A 225 -4.51 -7.85 -6.09
C VAL A 225 -4.24 -7.94 -7.60
N PRO A 226 -3.81 -9.09 -8.17
CA PRO A 226 -3.51 -9.18 -9.61
C PRO A 226 -4.70 -8.83 -10.51
N TYR A 227 -5.92 -9.08 -10.03
CA TYR A 227 -7.17 -8.80 -10.75
C TYR A 227 -7.66 -7.35 -10.55
N THR A 228 -7.22 -6.68 -9.49
CA THR A 228 -7.73 -5.34 -9.10
C THR A 228 -6.71 -4.21 -9.22
N ARG A 229 -5.42 -4.52 -9.42
CA ARG A 229 -4.31 -3.59 -9.70
C ARG A 229 -3.48 -4.00 -10.94
N GLY A 230 -3.83 -5.12 -11.58
CA GLY A 230 -3.15 -5.62 -12.77
C GLY A 230 -1.83 -6.36 -12.50
N ARG A 231 -1.12 -6.63 -13.61
CA ARG A 231 0.24 -7.22 -13.62
C ARG A 231 1.28 -6.25 -13.06
N GLU A 232 2.51 -6.69 -12.80
CA GLU A 232 3.58 -5.78 -12.37
C GLU A 232 3.93 -4.77 -13.48
N ARG A 233 4.06 -3.50 -13.08
CA ARG A 233 4.48 -2.37 -13.90
C ARG A 233 5.36 -1.45 -13.05
N SER A 234 6.65 -1.39 -13.34
CA SER A 234 7.59 -0.48 -12.67
C SER A 234 7.51 0.92 -13.29
N ARG A 235 7.58 1.94 -12.44
CA ARG A 235 7.85 3.31 -12.90
C ARG A 235 9.27 3.41 -13.48
N LYS A 236 9.54 4.47 -14.22
CA LYS A 236 10.90 4.80 -14.66
C LYS A 236 11.70 5.30 -13.47
N LYS A 237 12.92 4.78 -13.27
CA LYS A 237 13.81 5.23 -12.19
C LYS A 237 14.04 6.74 -12.22
N GLU A 238 14.08 7.34 -13.41
CA GLU A 238 14.30 8.77 -13.58
C GLU A 238 13.13 9.60 -13.03
N GLN A 239 11.90 9.07 -13.04
CA GLN A 239 10.72 9.72 -12.45
C GLN A 239 10.69 9.52 -10.92
N VAL A 240 10.95 8.31 -10.44
CA VAL A 240 11.05 8.03 -8.99
C VAL A 240 12.13 8.90 -8.35
N LEU A 241 13.35 8.93 -8.90
CA LEU A 241 14.45 9.73 -8.37
C LEU A 241 14.25 11.24 -8.54
N ALA A 242 13.40 11.69 -9.46
CA ALA A 242 12.99 13.10 -9.50
C ALA A 242 12.07 13.41 -8.31
N GLU A 243 10.99 12.63 -8.14
CA GLU A 243 10.06 12.78 -7.01
C GLU A 243 10.76 12.71 -5.64
N ILE A 244 11.72 11.81 -5.44
CA ILE A 244 12.50 11.78 -4.19
C ILE A 244 13.34 13.06 -4.00
N ARG A 245 13.97 13.60 -5.05
CA ARG A 245 14.76 14.85 -4.92
C ARG A 245 13.89 16.06 -4.63
N ASP A 246 12.70 16.11 -5.23
CA ASP A 246 11.73 17.16 -4.96
C ASP A 246 11.27 17.08 -3.49
N LEU A 247 10.98 15.87 -2.97
CA LEU A 247 10.68 15.64 -1.56
C LEU A 247 11.83 16.04 -0.62
N VAL A 248 13.10 15.80 -0.99
CA VAL A 248 14.27 16.28 -0.22
C VAL A 248 14.37 17.80 -0.25
N ALA A 249 14.05 18.45 -1.38
CA ALA A 249 14.05 19.91 -1.50
C ALA A 249 12.92 20.57 -0.70
N ASP A 250 11.76 19.91 -0.60
CA ASP A 250 10.62 20.27 0.27
C ASP A 250 10.82 19.85 1.74
N ASP A 251 12.02 19.35 2.08
CA ASP A 251 12.47 18.97 3.42
C ASP A 251 11.69 17.84 4.11
N PHE A 252 11.16 16.90 3.31
CA PHE A 252 10.60 15.66 3.83
C PHE A 252 11.68 14.81 4.50
N SER A 253 11.33 14.30 5.68
CA SER A 253 12.22 13.55 6.57
C SER A 253 12.19 12.04 6.32
N GLU A 254 11.12 11.53 5.72
CA GLU A 254 10.97 10.12 5.40
C GLU A 254 10.25 9.92 4.06
N VAL A 255 10.68 8.92 3.29
CA VAL A 255 9.86 8.34 2.21
C VAL A 255 9.60 6.86 2.45
N LEU A 256 8.36 6.45 2.22
CA LEU A 256 7.97 5.04 2.11
C LEU A 256 7.79 4.70 0.62
N LEU A 257 8.68 3.85 0.10
CA LEU A 257 8.57 3.28 -1.24
C LEU A 257 7.45 2.23 -1.25
N LEU A 258 6.42 2.49 -2.08
CA LEU A 258 5.20 1.69 -2.15
C LEU A 258 5.10 0.88 -3.45
N GLY A 259 4.49 -0.30 -3.32
CA GLY A 259 4.06 -1.16 -4.42
C GLY A 259 3.16 -2.26 -3.87
N GLN A 260 2.93 -3.30 -4.65
CA GLN A 260 2.29 -4.54 -4.18
C GLN A 260 3.27 -5.72 -4.07
N ASN A 261 4.48 -5.56 -4.60
CA ASN A 261 5.61 -6.50 -4.52
C ASN A 261 6.93 -5.74 -4.76
N VAL A 262 7.35 -4.85 -3.86
CA VAL A 262 8.39 -3.82 -4.16
C VAL A 262 9.72 -4.40 -4.65
N ASN A 263 10.14 -5.57 -4.14
CA ASN A 263 11.38 -6.23 -4.55
C ASN A 263 11.28 -6.96 -5.91
N ALA A 264 10.13 -6.93 -6.58
CA ALA A 264 10.01 -7.24 -8.00
C ALA A 264 10.17 -6.03 -8.93
N TYR A 265 10.40 -4.82 -8.40
CA TYR A 265 10.69 -3.64 -9.23
C TYR A 265 11.85 -3.91 -10.19
N GLY A 266 11.69 -3.45 -11.43
CA GLY A 266 12.67 -3.61 -12.50
C GLY A 266 12.54 -4.91 -13.30
N LYS A 267 11.81 -5.92 -12.84
CA LYS A 267 11.67 -7.21 -13.55
C LYS A 267 10.85 -7.13 -14.84
N ASP A 268 10.01 -6.10 -15.00
CA ASP A 268 9.30 -5.76 -16.24
C ASP A 268 10.08 -4.76 -17.14
N LEU A 269 11.20 -4.21 -16.67
CA LEU A 269 11.98 -3.25 -17.44
C LEU A 269 12.99 -3.95 -18.36
N PRO A 270 13.18 -3.48 -19.61
CA PRO A 270 14.16 -4.07 -20.51
C PRO A 270 15.59 -3.78 -20.02
N ALA A 271 16.43 -4.82 -19.99
CA ALA A 271 17.85 -4.68 -19.68
C ALA A 271 18.54 -3.72 -20.67
N LYS A 272 19.29 -2.75 -20.16
CA LYS A 272 20.08 -1.80 -20.97
C LYS A 272 21.52 -2.30 -21.04
N GLY A 273 22.02 -2.56 -22.24
CA GLY A 273 23.40 -3.06 -22.42
C GLY A 273 23.66 -4.48 -21.89
N GLY A 274 22.62 -5.21 -21.47
CA GLY A 274 22.72 -6.51 -20.80
C GLY A 274 22.48 -6.45 -19.29
N GLU A 275 22.51 -5.26 -18.68
CA GLU A 275 22.28 -5.07 -17.25
C GLU A 275 20.79 -4.79 -16.95
N SER A 276 20.23 -5.53 -16.00
CA SER A 276 18.90 -5.29 -15.42
C SER A 276 19.00 -4.36 -14.23
N TYR A 277 18.21 -3.28 -14.22
CA TYR A 277 18.17 -2.36 -13.08
C TYR A 277 17.15 -2.87 -12.05
N SER A 278 17.63 -3.35 -10.91
CA SER A 278 16.85 -4.05 -9.86
C SER A 278 16.23 -3.10 -8.83
N PHE A 279 15.40 -3.64 -7.92
CA PHE A 279 14.98 -2.91 -6.72
C PHE A 279 16.16 -2.51 -5.82
N ALA A 280 17.21 -3.34 -5.72
CA ALA A 280 18.39 -3.00 -4.94
C ALA A 280 19.12 -1.77 -5.53
N ASN A 281 19.25 -1.69 -6.87
CA ASN A 281 19.83 -0.52 -7.53
C ASN A 281 18.96 0.74 -7.36
N LEU A 282 17.62 0.60 -7.38
CA LEU A 282 16.72 1.72 -7.07
C LEU A 282 16.89 2.20 -5.63
N LEU A 283 16.88 1.27 -4.67
CA LEU A 283 17.01 1.57 -3.25
C LEU A 283 18.35 2.26 -2.96
N GLU A 284 19.43 1.81 -3.61
CA GLU A 284 20.76 2.41 -3.52
C GLU A 284 20.81 3.83 -4.14
N ASP A 285 20.22 4.03 -5.32
CA ASP A 285 20.13 5.36 -5.95
C ASP A 285 19.26 6.31 -5.11
N VAL A 286 18.21 5.80 -4.45
CA VAL A 286 17.36 6.56 -3.51
C VAL A 286 18.13 6.92 -2.24
N ALA A 287 18.94 6.01 -1.67
CA ALA A 287 19.81 6.29 -0.51
C ALA A 287 20.79 7.45 -0.78
N LYS A 288 21.26 7.58 -2.02
CA LYS A 288 22.17 8.66 -2.46
C LYS A 288 21.49 10.02 -2.72
N THR A 289 20.17 10.14 -2.57
CA THR A 289 19.45 11.41 -2.82
C THR A 289 19.59 12.46 -1.71
N GLY A 290 20.00 12.05 -0.50
CA GLY A 290 19.98 12.90 0.70
C GLY A 290 18.72 12.75 1.56
N MET A 291 17.76 11.90 1.17
CA MET A 291 16.61 11.54 2.00
C MET A 291 17.07 10.93 3.33
N ARG A 292 16.55 11.45 4.46
CA ARG A 292 17.04 11.09 5.81
C ARG A 292 16.65 9.69 6.25
N ARG A 293 15.48 9.22 5.81
CA ARG A 293 14.99 7.88 6.12
C ARG A 293 14.18 7.31 4.96
N ILE A 294 14.52 6.09 4.58
CA ILE A 294 13.92 5.37 3.45
C ILE A 294 13.35 4.06 3.98
N ARG A 295 12.03 3.95 3.87
CA ARG A 295 11.30 2.71 4.15
C ARG A 295 10.87 2.05 2.85
N PHE A 296 10.68 0.74 2.90
CA PHE A 296 9.86 0.03 1.94
C PHE A 296 9.07 -1.07 2.68
N MET A 297 7.94 -1.48 2.12
CA MET A 297 7.12 -2.59 2.61
C MET A 297 6.59 -3.39 1.43
N THR A 298 5.90 -4.52 1.70
CA THR A 298 5.33 -5.43 0.69
C THR A 298 6.38 -6.17 -0.15
N SER A 299 7.38 -6.75 0.51
CA SER A 299 8.32 -7.68 -0.14
C SER A 299 7.69 -9.07 -0.35
N HIS A 300 8.16 -9.83 -1.34
CA HIS A 300 7.87 -11.26 -1.47
C HIS A 300 9.15 -12.11 -1.24
N PRO A 301 9.12 -13.21 -0.46
CA PRO A 301 10.33 -14.01 -0.16
C PRO A 301 11.09 -14.47 -1.41
N LYS A 302 10.40 -15.03 -2.41
CA LYS A 302 10.99 -15.44 -3.72
C LYS A 302 11.83 -14.35 -4.42
N ASP A 303 11.57 -13.08 -4.10
CA ASP A 303 12.14 -11.91 -4.78
C ASP A 303 13.23 -11.21 -3.93
N ILE A 304 13.57 -11.74 -2.75
CA ILE A 304 14.71 -11.24 -1.96
C ILE A 304 16.02 -11.71 -2.59
N THR A 305 16.96 -10.78 -2.77
CA THR A 305 18.31 -11.06 -3.27
C THR A 305 19.35 -10.71 -2.20
N LEU A 306 20.53 -11.32 -2.27
CA LEU A 306 21.66 -10.93 -1.40
C LEU A 306 22.06 -9.47 -1.64
N GLU A 307 22.05 -9.02 -2.90
CA GLU A 307 22.29 -7.62 -3.29
C GLU A 307 21.37 -6.64 -2.54
N LEU A 308 20.09 -6.96 -2.35
CA LEU A 308 19.17 -6.13 -1.58
C LEU A 308 19.57 -6.06 -0.10
N LEU A 309 19.98 -7.17 0.49
CA LEU A 309 20.44 -7.24 1.88
C LEU A 309 21.78 -6.52 2.06
N ASP A 310 22.68 -6.61 1.07
CA ASP A 310 23.95 -5.88 1.04
C ASP A 310 23.71 -4.36 0.97
N VAL A 311 22.76 -3.91 0.13
CA VAL A 311 22.36 -2.49 0.06
C VAL A 311 21.72 -2.01 1.37
N MET A 312 20.80 -2.78 1.96
CA MET A 312 20.21 -2.42 3.27
C MET A 312 21.25 -2.30 4.40
N ALA A 313 22.31 -3.11 4.35
CA ALA A 313 23.39 -3.09 5.34
C ALA A 313 24.39 -1.95 5.13
N ALA A 314 24.45 -1.36 3.93
CA ALA A 314 25.49 -0.40 3.53
C ALA A 314 25.13 1.08 3.75
N TYR A 315 23.86 1.39 4.06
CA TYR A 315 23.36 2.78 4.14
C TYR A 315 22.52 3.03 5.40
N ASP A 316 23.00 3.90 6.29
CA ASP A 316 22.34 4.23 7.57
C ASP A 316 20.94 4.86 7.42
N ASN A 317 20.64 5.47 6.27
CA ASN A 317 19.33 6.06 5.97
C ASN A 317 18.32 5.04 5.40
N ILE A 318 18.71 3.79 5.16
CA ILE A 318 17.77 2.69 4.89
C ILE A 318 17.38 2.05 6.23
N GLU A 319 16.09 1.80 6.42
CA GLU A 319 15.61 1.20 7.65
C GLU A 319 16.11 -0.23 7.90
N GLN A 320 16.49 -0.49 9.16
CA GLN A 320 16.85 -1.79 9.71
C GLN A 320 15.59 -2.61 10.06
N HIS A 321 14.62 -2.61 9.13
CA HIS A 321 13.37 -3.35 9.23
C HIS A 321 13.09 -4.07 7.90
N LEU A 322 12.86 -5.39 7.96
CA LEU A 322 12.41 -6.17 6.81
C LEU A 322 11.03 -6.77 7.08
N HIS A 323 10.00 -6.22 6.43
CA HIS A 323 8.69 -6.83 6.37
C HIS A 323 8.65 -7.91 5.27
N LEU A 324 8.58 -9.18 5.68
CA LEU A 324 8.69 -10.35 4.82
C LEU A 324 7.54 -11.37 5.06
N PRO A 325 6.39 -11.22 4.39
CA PRO A 325 5.23 -12.10 4.56
C PRO A 325 5.51 -13.60 4.35
N LEU A 326 5.45 -14.36 5.44
CA LEU A 326 5.59 -15.83 5.48
C LEU A 326 4.33 -16.52 4.96
N GLN A 327 3.15 -16.04 5.37
CA GLN A 327 1.82 -16.59 5.11
C GLN A 327 1.54 -17.95 5.78
N SER A 328 2.41 -18.94 5.60
CA SER A 328 2.41 -20.23 6.32
C SER A 328 3.83 -20.79 6.38
N GLY A 329 4.16 -21.59 7.40
CA GLY A 329 5.41 -22.34 7.48
C GLY A 329 5.32 -23.78 6.94
N SER A 330 4.16 -24.21 6.42
CA SER A 330 4.05 -25.50 5.73
C SER A 330 4.29 -25.34 4.24
N ASP A 331 5.26 -26.08 3.69
CA ASP A 331 5.51 -26.15 2.24
C ASP A 331 4.29 -26.63 1.44
N ARG A 332 3.43 -27.47 2.03
CA ARG A 332 2.19 -27.91 1.39
C ARG A 332 1.20 -26.76 1.26
N ILE A 333 0.98 -26.02 2.34
CA ILE A 333 0.07 -24.86 2.34
C ILE A 333 0.65 -23.71 1.52
N LEU A 334 1.97 -23.46 1.57
CA LEU A 334 2.64 -22.51 0.68
C LEU A 334 2.40 -22.83 -0.79
N LYS A 335 2.50 -24.11 -1.18
CA LYS A 335 2.20 -24.56 -2.55
C LYS A 335 0.73 -24.35 -2.92
N GLU A 336 -0.22 -24.66 -2.04
CA GLU A 336 -1.67 -24.44 -2.26
C GLU A 336 -2.05 -22.93 -2.26
N MET A 337 -1.30 -22.12 -1.51
CA MET A 337 -1.31 -20.66 -1.57
C MET A 337 -0.72 -20.09 -2.87
N ASN A 338 -0.15 -20.92 -3.75
CA ASN A 338 0.66 -20.55 -4.91
C ASN A 338 1.81 -19.59 -4.53
N ARG A 339 2.60 -19.99 -3.53
CA ARG A 339 3.85 -19.34 -3.11
C ARG A 339 5.02 -20.14 -3.68
N HIS A 340 5.95 -19.44 -4.33
CA HIS A 340 7.10 -20.06 -4.99
C HIS A 340 8.35 -20.05 -4.10
N TYR A 341 8.23 -20.56 -2.87
CA TYR A 341 9.32 -20.78 -1.92
C TYR A 341 8.92 -21.84 -0.88
N THR A 342 9.89 -22.34 -0.13
CA THR A 342 9.74 -23.24 1.01
C THR A 342 10.07 -22.54 2.34
N ALA A 343 9.70 -23.17 3.46
CA ALA A 343 10.10 -22.76 4.80
C ALA A 343 11.64 -22.72 4.95
N GLU A 344 12.35 -23.70 4.38
CA GLU A 344 13.82 -23.73 4.35
C GLU A 344 14.40 -22.50 3.66
N HIS A 345 13.94 -22.18 2.44
CA HIS A 345 14.38 -20.99 1.71
C HIS A 345 14.06 -19.69 2.45
N TYR A 346 12.92 -19.63 3.14
CA TYR A 346 12.56 -18.48 3.97
C TYR A 346 13.55 -18.33 5.14
N LEU A 347 13.89 -19.41 5.85
CA LEU A 347 14.85 -19.39 6.95
C LEU A 347 16.28 -19.05 6.49
N ASP A 348 16.68 -19.48 5.29
CA ASP A 348 17.96 -19.06 4.68
C ASP A 348 18.01 -17.56 4.42
N ILE A 349 16.92 -16.94 3.93
CA ILE A 349 16.83 -15.47 3.78
C ILE A 349 17.02 -14.78 5.13
N ILE A 350 16.34 -15.24 6.19
CA ILE A 350 16.45 -14.68 7.55
C ILE A 350 17.89 -14.79 8.08
N LYS A 351 18.55 -15.92 7.83
CA LYS A 351 19.95 -16.16 8.20
C LYS A 351 20.90 -15.23 7.46
N GLU A 352 20.80 -15.13 6.13
CA GLU A 352 21.65 -14.25 5.31
C GLU A 352 21.46 -12.76 5.63
N ALA A 353 20.24 -12.37 6.01
CA ALA A 353 19.95 -11.02 6.50
C ALA A 353 20.61 -10.76 7.86
N ARG A 354 20.48 -11.69 8.82
CA ARG A 354 21.12 -11.59 10.15
C ARG A 354 22.65 -11.60 10.12
N LEU A 355 23.26 -12.28 9.14
CA LEU A 355 24.71 -12.26 8.95
C LEU A 355 25.25 -10.88 8.56
N ARG A 356 24.42 -10.05 7.89
CA ARG A 356 24.76 -8.69 7.46
C ARG A 356 24.32 -7.63 8.46
N MET A 357 23.13 -7.82 9.02
CA MET A 357 22.45 -6.90 9.93
C MET A 357 21.95 -7.70 11.15
N PRO A 358 22.80 -7.92 12.18
CA PRO A 358 22.46 -8.75 13.33
C PRO A 358 21.22 -8.28 14.10
N ASP A 359 21.02 -6.97 14.15
CA ASP A 359 19.91 -6.30 14.86
C ASP A 359 18.70 -6.00 13.95
N LEU A 360 18.65 -6.54 12.72
CA LEU A 360 17.55 -6.32 11.79
C LEU A 360 16.22 -6.81 12.38
N ALA A 361 15.24 -5.91 12.50
CA ALA A 361 13.91 -6.27 12.92
C ALA A 361 13.15 -6.95 11.77
N PHE A 362 12.45 -8.04 12.09
CA PHE A 362 11.62 -8.75 11.12
C PHE A 362 10.14 -8.60 11.47
N SER A 363 9.32 -8.32 10.46
CA SER A 363 7.87 -8.51 10.58
C SER A 363 7.30 -9.30 9.41
N THR A 364 6.10 -9.86 9.61
CA THR A 364 5.53 -10.83 8.67
C THR A 364 4.00 -10.75 8.64
N ASP A 365 3.39 -11.36 7.63
CA ASP A 365 1.96 -11.68 7.60
C ASP A 365 1.81 -13.20 7.75
N ILE A 366 0.79 -13.65 8.49
CA ILE A 366 0.47 -15.08 8.64
C ILE A 366 -1.05 -15.27 8.49
N ILE A 367 -1.46 -16.28 7.72
CA ILE A 367 -2.86 -16.66 7.50
C ILE A 367 -3.11 -18.01 8.17
N VAL A 368 -3.97 -18.04 9.18
CA VAL A 368 -4.40 -19.25 9.89
C VAL A 368 -5.75 -19.72 9.35
N GLY A 369 -5.91 -21.04 9.19
CA GLY A 369 -7.15 -21.65 8.71
C GLY A 369 -7.32 -21.57 7.19
N PHE A 370 -6.21 -21.56 6.43
CA PHE A 370 -6.28 -21.68 4.98
C PHE A 370 -7.00 -22.99 4.58
N PRO A 371 -7.78 -23.05 3.48
CA PRO A 371 -8.49 -24.27 3.10
C PRO A 371 -7.56 -25.48 3.02
N GLY A 372 -7.92 -26.55 3.72
CA GLY A 372 -7.13 -27.78 3.81
C GLY A 372 -6.08 -27.85 4.94
N GLU A 373 -5.79 -26.78 5.69
CA GLU A 373 -4.74 -26.74 6.74
C GLU A 373 -4.95 -27.78 7.87
N THR A 374 -4.02 -28.72 8.02
CA THR A 374 -4.01 -29.71 9.11
C THR A 374 -3.24 -29.21 10.33
N GLU A 375 -3.18 -30.02 11.40
CA GLU A 375 -2.47 -29.61 12.62
C GLU A 375 -0.95 -29.62 12.43
N GLU A 376 -0.46 -30.56 11.62
CA GLU A 376 0.93 -30.67 11.22
C GLU A 376 1.39 -29.42 10.42
N ASP A 377 0.54 -28.90 9.53
CA ASP A 377 0.85 -27.67 8.79
C ASP A 377 0.88 -26.43 9.69
N PHE A 378 -0.03 -26.38 10.66
CA PHE A 378 -0.07 -25.28 11.62
C PHE A 378 1.12 -25.34 12.58
N GLN A 379 1.51 -26.53 13.04
CA GLN A 379 2.71 -26.70 13.85
C GLN A 379 3.98 -26.28 13.09
N ALA A 380 4.14 -26.67 11.81
CA ALA A 380 5.23 -26.19 10.97
C ALA A 380 5.25 -24.64 10.84
N THR A 381 4.07 -24.00 10.89
CA THR A 381 3.97 -22.53 10.93
C THR A 381 4.46 -21.96 12.27
N LEU A 382 4.10 -22.57 13.40
CA LEU A 382 4.63 -22.19 14.72
C LEU A 382 6.16 -22.39 14.81
N ASP A 383 6.68 -23.48 14.24
CA ASP A 383 8.11 -23.81 14.28
C ASP A 383 8.95 -22.74 13.54
N VAL A 384 8.49 -22.27 12.37
CA VAL A 384 9.14 -21.15 11.66
C VAL A 384 9.02 -19.83 12.46
N VAL A 385 7.87 -19.56 13.08
CA VAL A 385 7.67 -18.35 13.90
C VAL A 385 8.59 -18.35 15.14
N ALA A 386 8.80 -19.50 15.77
CA ALA A 386 9.73 -19.67 16.88
C ALA A 386 11.20 -19.54 16.43
N ALA A 387 11.57 -20.15 15.29
CA ALA A 387 12.93 -20.09 14.75
C ALA A 387 13.33 -18.68 14.30
N VAL A 388 12.39 -17.91 13.74
CA VAL A 388 12.63 -16.52 13.34
C VAL A 388 12.55 -15.58 14.54
N GLY A 389 11.55 -15.71 15.41
CA GLY A 389 11.38 -14.81 16.55
C GLY A 389 11.04 -13.38 16.15
N PHE A 390 10.04 -13.22 15.26
CA PHE A 390 9.63 -11.93 14.68
C PHE A 390 9.33 -10.85 15.73
N ASP A 391 9.80 -9.62 15.50
CA ASP A 391 9.49 -8.44 16.32
C ASP A 391 7.99 -8.10 16.29
N SER A 392 7.34 -8.32 15.16
CA SER A 392 5.88 -8.16 15.00
C SER A 392 5.33 -9.05 13.89
N ALA A 393 4.04 -9.39 13.95
CA ALA A 393 3.36 -10.05 12.84
C ALA A 393 1.92 -9.55 12.69
N TYR A 394 1.46 -9.41 11.45
CA TYR A 394 0.06 -9.25 11.13
C TYR A 394 -0.57 -10.63 10.95
N THR A 395 -1.21 -11.12 12.00
CA THR A 395 -1.88 -12.42 12.00
C THR A 395 -3.33 -12.27 11.55
N PHE A 396 -3.75 -13.08 10.57
CA PHE A 396 -5.11 -13.08 10.03
C PHE A 396 -5.73 -14.47 10.11
N GLN A 397 -7.02 -14.55 10.39
CA GLN A 397 -7.81 -15.73 10.02
C GLN A 397 -8.13 -15.67 8.52
N TYR A 398 -8.09 -16.81 7.83
CA TYR A 398 -8.41 -16.86 6.41
C TYR A 398 -9.82 -16.28 6.12
N SER A 399 -9.89 -15.40 5.13
CA SER A 399 -11.11 -14.73 4.70
C SER A 399 -11.25 -14.85 3.18
N PRO A 400 -12.22 -15.62 2.66
CA PRO A 400 -12.34 -15.88 1.24
C PRO A 400 -12.67 -14.60 0.46
N ARG A 401 -12.03 -14.42 -0.70
CA ARG A 401 -12.22 -13.27 -1.58
C ARG A 401 -12.90 -13.67 -2.87
N VAL A 402 -14.02 -13.02 -3.18
CA VAL A 402 -14.73 -13.24 -4.44
C VAL A 402 -13.77 -13.04 -5.62
N GLY A 403 -13.74 -14.00 -6.54
CA GLY A 403 -12.83 -14.01 -7.69
C GLY A 403 -11.45 -14.65 -7.46
N THR A 404 -11.09 -15.05 -6.23
CA THR A 404 -9.82 -15.75 -5.95
C THR A 404 -9.97 -17.28 -5.97
N PRO A 405 -8.95 -18.04 -6.43
CA PRO A 405 -9.02 -19.51 -6.47
C PRO A 405 -9.35 -20.15 -5.12
N ALA A 406 -8.70 -19.73 -4.03
CA ALA A 406 -8.91 -20.31 -2.70
C ALA A 406 -10.33 -20.09 -2.14
N ALA A 407 -11.08 -19.10 -2.66
CA ALA A 407 -12.47 -18.89 -2.26
C ALA A 407 -13.45 -19.95 -2.83
N LEU A 408 -13.02 -20.69 -3.85
CA LEU A 408 -13.79 -21.79 -4.45
C LEU A 408 -13.59 -23.12 -3.70
N GLU A 409 -12.60 -23.20 -2.80
CA GLU A 409 -12.25 -24.43 -2.09
C GLU A 409 -13.31 -24.86 -1.06
N ILE A 410 -13.57 -26.17 -1.04
CA ILE A 410 -14.62 -26.81 -0.23
C ILE A 410 -14.08 -27.24 1.15
N ASN A 411 -12.79 -27.57 1.23
CA ASN A 411 -12.12 -28.13 2.42
C ASN A 411 -11.85 -27.06 3.50
N LYS A 412 -12.89 -26.44 4.04
CA LYS A 412 -12.77 -25.38 5.05
C LYS A 412 -12.47 -25.96 6.42
N VAL A 413 -11.47 -25.39 7.10
CA VAL A 413 -11.15 -25.72 8.50
C VAL A 413 -12.29 -25.22 9.40
N PRO A 414 -12.77 -26.01 10.39
CA PRO A 414 -13.80 -25.57 11.33
C PRO A 414 -13.39 -24.30 12.08
N LYS A 415 -14.34 -23.37 12.27
CA LYS A 415 -14.08 -22.04 12.84
C LYS A 415 -13.46 -22.11 14.24
N GLU A 416 -13.87 -23.11 15.01
CA GLU A 416 -13.41 -23.38 16.37
C GLU A 416 -11.92 -23.75 16.37
N VAL A 417 -11.48 -24.58 15.41
CA VAL A 417 -10.07 -24.95 15.19
C VAL A 417 -9.26 -23.75 14.71
N VAL A 418 -9.78 -22.97 13.74
CA VAL A 418 -9.11 -21.73 13.28
C VAL A 418 -8.93 -20.74 14.43
N THR A 419 -9.89 -20.66 15.36
CA THR A 419 -9.82 -19.77 16.52
C THR A 419 -8.82 -20.26 17.56
N GLU A 420 -8.76 -21.56 17.84
CA GLU A 420 -7.77 -22.17 18.75
C GLU A 420 -6.34 -21.96 18.24
N ARG A 421 -6.08 -22.29 16.97
CA ARG A 421 -4.79 -22.08 16.30
C ARG A 421 -4.38 -20.62 16.30
N PHE A 422 -5.30 -19.72 15.94
CA PHE A 422 -5.05 -18.29 15.93
C PHE A 422 -4.61 -17.77 17.30
N ASN A 423 -5.20 -18.28 18.39
CA ASN A 423 -4.80 -17.92 19.75
C ASN A 423 -3.41 -18.44 20.13
N ARG A 424 -3.05 -19.69 19.76
CA ARG A 424 -1.68 -20.23 19.94
C ARG A 424 -0.63 -19.43 19.20
N LEU A 425 -0.91 -19.03 17.96
CA LEU A 425 -0.02 -18.19 17.18
C LEU A 425 0.15 -16.80 17.82
N LEU A 426 -0.95 -16.18 18.28
CA LEU A 426 -0.89 -14.91 19.00
C LEU A 426 -0.07 -15.01 20.29
N GLU A 427 -0.23 -16.08 21.08
CA GLU A 427 0.52 -16.27 22.31
C GLU A 427 2.04 -16.33 22.04
N LEU A 428 2.48 -17.17 21.08
CA LEU A 428 3.88 -17.26 20.67
C LEU A 428 4.40 -15.92 20.12
N GLN A 429 3.64 -15.24 19.26
CA GLN A 429 4.06 -13.97 18.69
C GLN A 429 4.15 -12.84 19.73
N ASN A 430 3.26 -12.84 20.73
CA ASN A 430 3.31 -11.89 21.84
C ASN A 430 4.54 -12.10 22.73
N GLN A 431 4.96 -13.36 22.94
CA GLN A 431 6.22 -13.70 23.62
C GLN A 431 7.43 -13.22 22.81
N ASN A 432 7.44 -13.43 21.48
CA ASN A 432 8.49 -12.93 20.58
C ASN A 432 8.60 -11.41 20.61
N ALA A 433 7.49 -10.69 20.44
CA ALA A 433 7.44 -9.22 20.43
C ALA A 433 7.91 -8.61 21.76
N LEU A 434 7.45 -9.17 22.89
CA LEU A 434 7.92 -8.75 24.21
C LEU A 434 9.43 -9.00 24.39
N SER A 435 9.91 -10.18 23.98
CA SER A 435 11.34 -10.54 24.05
C SER A 435 12.20 -9.61 23.18
N ALA A 436 11.69 -9.19 22.01
CA ALA A 436 12.36 -8.23 21.15
C ALA A 436 12.43 -6.84 21.79
N ASN A 437 11.33 -6.36 22.35
CA ASN A 437 11.30 -5.06 23.03
C ASN A 437 12.13 -5.04 24.33
N GLN A 438 12.25 -6.17 25.03
CA GLN A 438 13.15 -6.30 26.18
C GLN A 438 14.63 -6.13 25.79
N ARG A 439 15.07 -6.60 24.61
CA ARG A 439 16.43 -6.36 24.10
C ARG A 439 16.72 -4.87 23.84
N ARG A 440 15.69 -4.05 23.63
CA ARG A 440 15.83 -2.60 23.38
C ARG A 440 16.05 -1.79 24.67
N VAL A 441 15.77 -2.33 25.86
CA VAL A 441 15.92 -1.59 27.14
C VAL A 441 17.39 -1.26 27.40
N GLY A 442 17.67 0.01 27.71
CA GLY A 442 19.03 0.55 27.87
C GLY A 442 19.71 0.98 26.57
N THR A 443 19.09 0.74 25.40
CA THR A 443 19.60 1.25 24.11
C THR A 443 19.23 2.72 23.92
N ARG A 444 19.87 3.38 22.94
CA ARG A 444 19.69 4.81 22.62
C ARG A 444 19.46 5.04 21.12
N PRO A 445 18.40 4.45 20.52
CA PRO A 445 18.12 4.59 19.10
C PRO A 445 17.79 6.03 18.71
N GLU A 446 17.99 6.33 17.42
CA GLU A 446 17.42 7.52 16.81
C GLU A 446 15.97 7.26 16.39
N VAL A 447 15.09 8.22 16.66
CA VAL A 447 13.63 8.13 16.55
C VAL A 447 13.13 9.27 15.69
N LEU A 448 12.35 8.96 14.65
CA LEU A 448 11.55 9.94 13.91
C LEU A 448 10.28 10.24 14.71
N ILE A 449 10.09 11.50 15.09
CA ILE A 449 8.94 11.95 15.88
C ILE A 449 7.72 12.04 14.96
N GLU A 450 6.63 11.38 15.34
CA GLU A 450 5.36 11.36 14.60
C GLU A 450 4.27 12.24 15.25
N GLY A 451 4.60 12.94 16.35
CA GLY A 451 3.70 13.85 17.06
C GLY A 451 3.42 13.41 18.50
N LEU A 452 2.19 13.62 18.96
CA LEU A 452 1.75 13.24 20.31
C LEU A 452 1.32 11.78 20.41
N ALA A 453 1.47 11.19 21.59
CA ALA A 453 0.92 9.88 21.90
C ALA A 453 -0.58 9.97 22.20
N ASP A 454 -1.43 9.33 21.37
CA ASP A 454 -2.91 9.37 21.44
C ASP A 454 -3.52 9.05 22.82
N HIS A 455 -2.78 8.34 23.69
CA HIS A 455 -3.28 7.79 24.95
C HIS A 455 -2.40 8.13 26.17
N HIS A 456 -1.38 8.97 26.01
CA HIS A 456 -0.45 9.34 27.07
C HIS A 456 -0.20 10.85 27.07
N GLU A 457 -0.99 11.60 27.86
CA GLU A 457 -0.75 13.01 28.13
C GLU A 457 0.71 13.22 28.59
N GLY A 458 1.38 14.22 28.02
CA GLY A 458 2.78 14.52 28.34
C GLY A 458 3.82 13.65 27.63
N GLN A 459 3.45 12.88 26.60
CA GLN A 459 4.41 12.07 25.82
C GLN A 459 4.33 12.36 24.32
N LEU A 460 5.51 12.41 23.70
CA LEU A 460 5.64 12.32 22.24
C LEU A 460 5.71 10.85 21.83
N THR A 461 5.38 10.57 20.57
CA THR A 461 5.50 9.25 19.97
C THR A 461 6.31 9.31 18.69
N GLY A 462 6.96 8.21 18.34
CA GLY A 462 7.81 8.12 17.16
C GLY A 462 8.25 6.69 16.85
N ARG A 463 9.04 6.54 15.79
CA ARG A 463 9.59 5.23 15.39
C ARG A 463 11.10 5.27 15.15
N SER A 464 11.79 4.25 15.65
CA SER A 464 13.20 3.98 15.30
C SER A 464 13.32 3.35 13.90
N SER A 465 14.56 3.22 13.41
CA SER A 465 14.89 2.65 12.09
C SER A 465 14.53 1.16 11.94
N ASP A 466 14.29 0.47 13.05
CA ASP A 466 13.80 -0.91 13.12
C ASP A 466 12.26 -0.99 13.18
N ASN A 467 11.57 0.15 12.95
CA ASN A 467 10.12 0.30 12.97
C ASN A 467 9.46 0.03 14.35
N CYS A 468 10.23 -0.02 15.44
CA CYS A 468 9.68 -0.09 16.79
C CYS A 468 8.91 1.21 17.14
N LEU A 469 7.75 1.08 17.79
CA LEU A 469 6.97 2.21 18.31
C LEU A 469 7.51 2.63 19.68
N ILE A 470 7.94 3.89 19.78
CA ILE A 470 8.58 4.45 20.97
C ILE A 470 7.74 5.62 21.47
N ASN A 471 7.23 5.53 22.70
CA ASN A 471 6.64 6.68 23.39
C ASN A 471 7.67 7.25 24.37
N PHE A 472 7.80 8.57 24.47
CA PHE A 472 8.86 9.14 25.29
C PHE A 472 8.47 10.47 25.94
N THR A 473 9.00 10.65 27.14
CA THR A 473 8.90 11.89 27.91
C THR A 473 9.96 12.89 27.45
N VAL A 474 9.66 14.18 27.60
CA VAL A 474 10.52 15.30 27.19
C VAL A 474 10.88 16.12 28.43
N SER A 475 12.15 16.51 28.57
CA SER A 475 12.60 17.32 29.69
C SER A 475 12.26 18.81 29.50
N ASN A 476 12.11 19.55 30.60
CA ASN A 476 11.88 21.01 30.57
C ASN A 476 12.96 21.77 29.80
N GLU A 477 14.19 21.26 29.76
CA GLU A 477 15.30 21.85 29.00
C GLU A 477 15.00 21.93 27.49
N ILE A 478 14.27 20.96 26.94
CA ILE A 478 13.89 20.92 25.52
C ILE A 478 12.76 21.91 25.22
N PHE A 479 11.79 22.07 26.13
CA PHE A 479 10.78 23.13 26.03
C PHE A 479 11.44 24.52 26.05
N ASP A 480 12.35 24.74 27.00
CA ASP A 480 13.09 25.99 27.15
C ASP A 480 13.98 26.26 25.90
N GLN A 481 14.66 25.25 25.34
CA GLN A 481 15.43 25.35 24.09
C GLN A 481 14.57 25.73 22.88
N LEU A 482 13.36 25.18 22.78
CA LEU A 482 12.45 25.44 21.66
C LEU A 482 11.60 26.71 21.84
N ASN A 483 11.75 27.41 22.97
CA ASN A 483 10.94 28.56 23.40
C ASN A 483 9.43 28.25 23.34
N ILE A 484 9.04 27.12 23.96
CA ILE A 484 7.64 26.69 24.11
C ILE A 484 7.29 26.77 25.59
N GLU A 485 6.07 27.22 25.91
CA GLU A 485 5.56 27.16 27.28
C GLU A 485 5.61 25.73 27.81
N ARG A 486 6.06 25.57 29.07
CA ARG A 486 6.20 24.27 29.71
C ARG A 486 4.85 23.56 29.76
N ASP A 487 4.88 22.25 29.55
CA ASP A 487 3.72 21.38 29.44
C ASP A 487 2.74 21.69 28.29
N ASN A 488 3.08 22.60 27.35
CA ASN A 488 2.31 22.80 26.12
C ASN A 488 2.65 21.75 25.05
N TYR A 489 2.25 20.51 25.34
CA TYR A 489 2.54 19.34 24.50
C TYR A 489 1.92 19.42 23.11
N SER A 490 0.78 20.12 22.92
CA SER A 490 0.17 20.30 21.59
C SER A 490 1.08 21.12 20.64
N ILE A 491 1.61 22.25 21.11
CA ILE A 491 2.56 23.04 20.31
C ILE A 491 3.87 22.28 20.11
N LEU A 492 4.36 21.59 21.15
CA LEU A 492 5.58 20.77 21.05
C LEU A 492 5.45 19.67 19.98
N GLY A 493 4.36 18.89 20.02
CA GLY A 493 4.11 17.80 19.07
C GLY A 493 4.03 18.30 17.63
N ASN A 494 3.28 19.38 17.38
CA ASN A 494 3.15 19.97 16.05
C ASN A 494 4.46 20.59 15.53
N LYS A 495 5.32 21.09 16.42
CA LYS A 495 6.62 21.70 16.07
C LYS A 495 7.73 20.66 15.87
N LEU A 496 7.60 19.48 16.49
CA LEU A 496 8.57 18.39 16.39
C LEU A 496 8.11 17.24 15.47
N GLU A 497 6.93 17.32 14.86
CA GLU A 497 6.52 16.35 13.83
C GLU A 497 7.56 16.32 12.69
N GLY A 498 8.13 15.15 12.41
CA GLY A 498 9.22 15.00 11.43
C GLY A 498 10.64 15.23 11.96
N ALA A 499 10.80 15.75 13.19
CA ALA A 499 12.11 15.84 13.82
C ALA A 499 12.70 14.45 14.10
N PHE A 500 14.03 14.36 14.19
CA PHE A 500 14.72 13.18 14.71
C PHE A 500 15.30 13.51 16.08
N CYS A 501 15.28 12.53 16.98
CA CYS A 501 15.84 12.64 18.32
C CYS A 501 16.49 11.32 18.75
N LYS A 502 17.39 11.36 19.74
CA LYS A 502 17.80 10.15 20.47
C LYS A 502 16.93 9.97 21.70
N VAL A 503 16.50 8.73 21.92
CA VAL A 503 15.68 8.35 23.09
C VAL A 503 16.40 7.25 23.86
N GLU A 504 16.58 7.41 25.17
CA GLU A 504 17.00 6.29 26.04
C GLU A 504 15.79 5.43 26.37
N ILE A 505 15.84 4.15 25.99
CA ILE A 505 14.74 3.20 26.23
C ILE A 505 14.78 2.70 27.67
N THR A 506 13.72 2.94 28.44
CA THR A 506 13.64 2.63 29.87
C THR A 506 12.68 1.49 30.23
N GLU A 507 11.70 1.19 29.38
CA GLU A 507 10.65 0.19 29.64
C GLU A 507 10.28 -0.54 28.35
N ALA A 508 10.15 -1.88 28.42
CA ALA A 508 9.60 -2.68 27.33
C ALA A 508 8.13 -3.03 27.60
N ARG A 509 7.27 -2.83 26.60
CA ARG A 509 5.90 -3.36 26.55
C ARG A 509 5.78 -4.33 25.37
N MET A 510 4.64 -5.00 25.26
CA MET A 510 4.40 -6.01 24.22
C MET A 510 4.41 -5.44 22.79
N PHE A 511 3.87 -4.23 22.59
CA PHE A 511 3.69 -3.62 21.26
C PHE A 511 4.38 -2.25 21.09
N SER A 512 5.15 -1.83 22.09
CA SER A 512 5.89 -0.57 22.11
C SER A 512 6.98 -0.61 23.18
N VAL A 513 7.85 0.39 23.18
CA VAL A 513 8.77 0.67 24.29
C VAL A 513 8.55 2.11 24.78
N ASN A 514 8.89 2.38 26.03
CA ASN A 514 8.90 3.74 26.56
C ASN A 514 10.33 4.21 26.86
N GLY A 515 10.55 5.52 26.75
CA GLY A 515 11.84 6.13 27.03
C GLY A 515 11.81 7.60 27.41
N LYS A 516 12.99 8.21 27.35
CA LYS A 516 13.23 9.64 27.61
C LYS A 516 14.01 10.24 26.46
N LEU A 517 13.54 11.38 25.93
CA LEU A 517 14.29 12.13 24.94
C LEU A 517 15.61 12.63 25.57
N LEU A 518 16.72 12.39 24.88
CA LEU A 518 18.06 12.83 25.29
C LEU A 518 18.45 14.13 24.57
N GLU A 519 18.31 14.14 23.24
CA GLU A 519 18.69 15.25 22.38
C GLU A 519 17.88 15.22 21.07
N LEU A 520 17.66 16.39 20.47
CA LEU A 520 17.15 16.52 19.11
C LEU A 520 18.34 16.45 18.14
N THR A 521 18.34 15.50 17.20
CA THR A 521 19.39 15.35 16.18
C THR A 521 19.03 16.07 14.88
N TYR A 522 17.73 16.27 14.62
CA TYR A 522 17.24 17.01 13.47
C TYR A 522 15.89 17.68 13.74
N ILE A 523 15.64 18.85 13.14
CA ILE A 523 14.32 19.49 13.07
C ILE A 523 14.14 20.00 11.62
N PRO A 524 13.02 19.67 10.94
CA PRO A 524 12.70 20.23 9.62
C PRO A 524 12.65 21.76 9.62
N THR A 525 13.02 22.35 8.49
CA THR A 525 13.02 23.78 8.22
C THR A 525 11.70 24.28 7.64
N THR A 526 10.89 23.39 7.07
CA THR A 526 9.53 23.70 6.60
C THR A 526 8.68 24.11 7.80
N PRO A 527 8.15 25.36 7.82
CA PRO A 527 7.42 25.85 8.99
C PRO A 527 6.13 25.06 9.18
N SER A 528 5.78 24.80 10.44
CA SER A 528 4.46 24.32 10.81
C SER A 528 3.40 25.37 10.46
N CYS A 529 2.73 25.21 9.31
CA CYS A 529 1.49 25.94 8.98
C CYS A 529 0.41 25.72 10.05
#